data_AF-A0AAW1RTB0-F1
#
_entry.id   AF-A0AAW1RTB0-F1
#
_cell.length_a   1.000
_cell.length_b   1.000
_cell.length_c   1.000
_cell.angle_alpha   90.00
_cell.angle_beta   90.00
_cell.angle_gamma   90.00
#
_symmetry.space_group_name_H-M   'P 1'
#
loop_
_entity.id
_entity.type
_entity.pdbx_description
1 polymer ?
#
loop_
_entity_poly.entity_id
_entity_poly.type
_entity_poly.pdbx_seq_one_letter_code
_entity_poly.pdbx_strand_id
1 'polypeptide(L)'
;MSTNCTAEQYDADFLPQRLNNWEVARAPGSGARRPQARTGRTQPVVDARGHLMPGVKRRHTAFVLSDEVWQHSSARWPQCTRGAPKNAAFAVGGTATMGYKGIATNYLPSSTVRVLTVTAPGSKERLFQ
;
A
#
# COMPACT_ATOMS: atom_id res chain seq x y z
N MET A 1 1.47 -8.76 19.74
CA MET A 1 0.31 -9.66 19.86
C MET A 1 -0.26 -9.50 21.26
N SER A 2 -1.47 -8.99 21.40
CA SER A 2 -2.15 -8.82 22.69
C SER A 2 -3.17 -9.92 22.91
N THR A 3 -3.39 -10.28 24.18
CA THR A 3 -4.43 -11.18 24.64
C THR A 3 -5.32 -10.46 25.65
N ASN A 4 -6.63 -10.64 25.56
CA ASN A 4 -7.58 -10.14 26.55
C ASN A 4 -7.85 -11.27 27.55
N CYS A 5 -7.70 -11.00 28.84
CA CYS A 5 -7.97 -11.96 29.92
C CYS A 5 -9.35 -11.70 30.53
N THR A 6 -10.00 -12.73 31.08
CA THR A 6 -11.27 -12.59 31.80
C THR A 6 -11.11 -11.68 33.01
N ALA A 7 -12.02 -10.72 33.13
CA ALA A 7 -12.26 -9.92 34.32
C ALA A 7 -13.47 -10.43 35.13
N GLU A 8 -14.00 -11.60 34.74
CA GLU A 8 -15.12 -12.31 35.37
C GLU A 8 -16.35 -11.40 35.48
N GLN A 9 -16.52 -10.73 36.62
CA GLN A 9 -17.68 -9.89 36.92
C GLN A 9 -17.85 -8.71 35.95
N TYR A 10 -16.74 -8.18 35.43
CA TYR A 10 -16.78 -7.02 34.52
C TYR A 10 -16.82 -7.41 33.05
N ASP A 11 -16.71 -8.69 32.70
CA ASP A 11 -16.65 -9.13 31.30
C ASP A 11 -17.90 -8.70 30.50
N ALA A 12 -19.05 -8.61 31.18
CA ALA A 12 -20.30 -8.15 30.59
C ALA A 12 -20.24 -6.69 30.10
N ASP A 13 -19.46 -5.81 30.73
CA ASP A 13 -19.32 -4.40 30.34
C ASP A 13 -18.36 -4.22 29.15
N PHE A 14 -17.44 -5.17 28.94
CA PHE A 14 -16.47 -5.15 27.84
C PHE A 14 -16.91 -5.95 26.61
N LEU A 15 -18.20 -6.29 26.51
CA LEU A 15 -18.75 -6.87 25.30
C LEU A 15 -18.62 -5.87 24.13
N PRO A 16 -18.17 -6.30 22.92
CA PRO A 16 -17.97 -5.42 21.77
C PRO A 16 -19.18 -4.53 21.46
N GLN A 17 -20.39 -5.09 21.56
CA GLN A 17 -21.65 -4.38 21.34
C GLN A 17 -21.87 -3.22 22.33
N ARG A 18 -21.43 -3.38 23.59
CA ARG A 18 -21.54 -2.32 24.61
C ARG A 18 -20.47 -1.24 24.45
N LEU A 19 -19.37 -1.58 23.77
CA LEU A 19 -18.32 -0.64 23.36
C LEU A 19 -18.62 0.04 22.01
N ASN A 20 -19.85 -0.08 21.50
CA ASN A 20 -20.29 0.43 20.20
C ASN A 20 -19.49 -0.14 19.01
N ASN A 21 -18.86 -1.31 19.17
CA ASN A 21 -18.31 -2.06 18.05
C ASN A 21 -19.40 -2.97 17.46
N TRP A 22 -19.88 -2.61 16.28
CA TRP A 22 -20.88 -3.36 15.52
C TRP A 22 -20.28 -4.27 14.44
N GLU A 23 -18.95 -4.29 14.31
CA GLU A 23 -18.25 -5.20 13.42
C GLU A 23 -18.12 -6.60 14.03
N VAL A 24 -17.67 -7.56 13.23
CA VAL A 24 -17.36 -8.91 13.73
C VAL A 24 -16.18 -8.78 14.69
N ALA A 25 -16.47 -8.90 15.98
CA ALA A 25 -15.45 -8.82 17.00
C ALA A 25 -14.38 -9.89 16.79
N ARG A 26 -13.12 -9.52 17.02
CA ARG A 26 -12.03 -10.49 17.10
C ARG A 26 -12.43 -11.55 18.12
N ALA A 27 -12.47 -12.81 17.69
CA ALA A 27 -12.79 -13.91 18.57
C ALA A 27 -11.97 -13.76 19.87
N PRO A 28 -12.59 -13.91 21.06
CA PRO A 28 -11.85 -13.86 22.28
C PRO A 28 -10.72 -14.88 22.13
N GLY A 29 -9.47 -14.41 22.25
CA GLY A 29 -8.34 -15.32 22.25
C GLY A 29 -8.49 -16.34 23.37
N SER A 30 -7.48 -17.18 23.57
CA SER A 30 -7.41 -18.13 24.69
C SER A 30 -7.68 -17.55 26.10
N GLY A 31 -7.87 -16.24 26.25
CA GLY A 31 -8.15 -15.54 27.50
C GLY A 31 -9.63 -15.34 27.86
N ALA A 32 -10.60 -15.94 27.16
CA ALA A 32 -11.94 -16.16 27.73
C ALA A 32 -11.97 -17.26 28.82
N ARG A 33 -10.83 -17.91 29.07
CA ARG A 33 -10.68 -18.93 30.10
C ARG A 33 -10.01 -18.31 31.32
N ARG A 34 -10.54 -18.60 32.51
CA ARG A 34 -9.92 -18.28 33.80
C ARG A 34 -8.44 -18.70 33.79
N PRO A 35 -7.49 -17.78 34.06
CA PRO A 35 -6.07 -18.08 34.02
C PRO A 35 -5.72 -19.16 35.04
N GLN A 36 -4.76 -20.02 34.68
CA GLN A 36 -4.26 -21.07 35.56
C GLN A 36 -2.98 -20.63 36.26
N ALA A 37 -2.83 -21.04 37.51
CA ALA A 37 -1.59 -20.83 38.26
C ALA A 37 -0.43 -21.53 37.53
N ARG A 38 0.64 -20.78 37.27
CA ARG A 38 1.91 -21.34 36.77
C ARG A 38 2.86 -21.54 37.94
N THR A 39 3.51 -22.69 37.98
CA THR A 39 4.58 -23.01 38.94
C THR A 39 5.94 -22.94 38.24
N GLY A 40 7.00 -22.64 38.99
CA GLY A 40 8.38 -22.59 38.48
C GLY A 40 8.88 -21.17 38.14
N ARG A 41 9.99 -21.11 37.38
CA ARG A 41 10.67 -19.85 37.01
C ARG A 41 10.60 -19.62 35.49
N THR A 42 10.54 -18.36 35.08
CA THR A 42 10.64 -17.96 33.67
C THR A 42 12.09 -18.05 33.21
N GLN A 43 12.31 -18.65 32.04
CA GLN A 43 13.62 -18.68 31.39
C GLN A 43 13.63 -17.74 30.18
N PRO A 44 14.74 -17.03 29.93
CA PRO A 44 14.85 -16.18 28.74
C PRO A 44 14.89 -17.02 27.48
N VAL A 45 14.08 -16.64 26.51
CA VAL A 45 13.99 -17.27 25.18
C VAL A 45 14.71 -16.42 24.11
N VAL A 46 15.20 -15.26 24.53
CA VAL A 46 15.70 -14.18 23.68
C VAL A 46 17.04 -13.71 24.25
N ASP A 47 17.96 -13.31 23.37
CA ASP A 47 19.24 -12.73 23.74
C ASP A 47 19.11 -11.26 24.22
N ALA A 48 20.24 -10.66 24.63
CA ALA A 48 20.27 -9.26 25.10
C ALA A 48 19.92 -8.22 24.01
N ARG A 49 19.87 -8.62 22.72
CA ARG A 49 19.57 -7.75 21.58
C ARG A 49 18.13 -7.89 21.09
N GLY A 50 17.37 -8.84 21.62
CA GLY A 50 15.99 -9.11 21.18
C GLY A 50 15.86 -10.22 20.14
N HIS A 51 16.92 -10.97 19.83
CA HIS A 51 16.86 -12.11 18.92
C HIS A 51 16.54 -13.41 19.66
N LEU A 52 15.65 -14.22 19.06
CA LEU A 52 15.33 -15.54 19.61
C LEU A 52 16.57 -16.43 19.61
N MET A 53 16.78 -17.15 20.72
CA MET A 53 17.89 -18.09 20.83
C MET A 53 17.76 -19.23 19.80
N PRO A 54 18.88 -19.79 19.31
CA PRO A 54 18.86 -20.95 18.41
C PRO A 54 18.06 -22.11 19.02
N GLY A 55 17.27 -22.79 18.19
CA GLY A 55 16.43 -23.93 18.61
C GLY A 55 15.03 -23.55 19.12
N VAL A 56 14.75 -22.28 19.37
CA VAL A 56 13.39 -21.83 19.69
C VAL A 56 12.52 -21.88 18.45
N LYS A 57 11.43 -22.65 18.50
CA LYS A 57 10.44 -22.73 17.42
C LYS A 57 9.82 -21.37 17.17
N ARG A 58 9.82 -20.92 15.92
CA ARG A 58 9.23 -19.66 15.49
C ARG A 58 8.53 -19.81 14.15
N ARG A 59 7.62 -18.89 13.86
CA ARG A 59 7.08 -18.71 12.50
C ARG A 59 8.13 -17.99 11.64
N HIS A 60 8.18 -18.33 10.36
CA HIS A 60 9.19 -17.81 9.43
C HIS A 60 9.07 -16.29 9.23
N THR A 61 7.84 -15.78 9.13
CA THR A 61 7.52 -14.35 9.06
C THR A 61 6.40 -14.02 10.04
N ALA A 62 6.51 -12.86 10.68
CA ALA A 62 5.45 -12.27 11.51
C ALA A 62 4.74 -11.10 10.80
N PHE A 63 5.21 -10.70 9.61
CA PHE A 63 4.54 -9.71 8.80
C PHE A 63 3.25 -10.28 8.22
N VAL A 64 2.21 -9.46 8.21
CA VAL A 64 0.93 -9.78 7.58
C VAL A 64 1.12 -9.69 6.07
N LEU A 65 0.94 -10.80 5.37
CA LEU A 65 1.01 -10.90 3.91
C LEU A 65 -0.36 -11.26 3.29
N SER A 66 -1.41 -11.36 4.10
CA SER A 66 -2.73 -11.80 3.67
C SER A 66 -3.53 -10.64 3.08
N ASP A 67 -4.03 -10.82 1.86
CA ASP A 67 -5.04 -9.94 1.22
C ASP A 67 -6.46 -10.20 1.75
N GLU A 68 -6.60 -10.42 3.06
CA GLU A 68 -7.91 -10.52 3.68
C GLU A 68 -8.63 -9.17 3.57
N VAL A 69 -9.91 -9.20 3.18
CA VAL A 69 -10.72 -8.00 2.97
C VAL A 69 -10.82 -7.12 4.21
N TRP A 70 -10.66 -7.67 5.43
CA TRP A 70 -10.70 -6.88 6.67
C TRP A 70 -9.36 -6.26 7.07
N GLN A 71 -8.27 -6.60 6.37
CA GLN A 71 -6.90 -6.17 6.67
C GLN A 71 -6.34 -5.23 5.60
N HIS A 72 -7.20 -4.41 4.99
CA HIS A 72 -6.79 -3.39 4.03
C HIS A 72 -6.59 -2.03 4.71
N SER A 73 -5.71 -1.22 4.14
CA SER A 73 -5.57 0.19 4.51
C SER A 73 -6.10 1.07 3.38
N SER A 74 -6.67 2.22 3.72
CA SER A 74 -6.96 3.23 2.71
C SER A 74 -5.65 3.75 2.11
N ALA A 75 -5.63 3.92 0.79
CA ALA A 75 -4.49 4.50 0.11
C ALA A 75 -4.25 5.93 0.61
N ARG A 76 -2.99 6.24 0.86
CA ARG A 76 -2.53 7.55 1.35
C ARG A 76 -1.87 8.31 0.20
N TRP A 77 -1.74 9.63 0.36
CA TRP A 77 -0.84 10.41 -0.48
C TRP A 77 0.57 9.77 -0.47
N PRO A 78 1.28 9.67 -1.61
CA PRO A 78 1.04 10.33 -2.90
C PRO A 78 0.14 9.56 -3.89
N GLN A 79 -0.47 8.45 -3.49
CA GLN A 79 -1.29 7.66 -4.40
C GLN A 79 -2.55 8.44 -4.78
N CYS A 80 -2.76 8.67 -6.08
CA CYS A 80 -3.98 9.30 -6.57
C CYS A 80 -5.13 8.30 -6.54
N THR A 81 -6.04 8.45 -5.57
CA THR A 81 -7.26 7.64 -5.47
C THR A 81 -8.43 8.27 -6.23
N ARG A 82 -9.29 7.43 -6.81
CA ARG A 82 -10.53 7.87 -7.46
C ARG A 82 -11.47 8.42 -6.38
N GLY A 83 -11.53 9.74 -6.24
CA GLY A 83 -12.32 10.45 -5.21
C GLY A 83 -11.55 11.52 -4.43
N ALA A 84 -10.21 11.54 -4.54
CA ALA A 84 -9.43 12.67 -4.01
C ALA A 84 -9.84 13.97 -4.72
N PRO A 85 -9.97 15.10 -3.99
CA PRO A 85 -10.32 16.36 -4.61
C PRO A 85 -9.27 16.73 -5.66
N LYS A 86 -9.71 16.92 -6.90
CA LYS A 86 -8.89 17.41 -8.04
C LYS A 86 -8.25 18.78 -7.76
N ASN A 87 -8.61 19.39 -6.64
CA ASN A 87 -8.28 20.74 -6.21
C ASN A 87 -7.08 20.74 -5.24
N ALA A 88 -6.64 19.58 -4.75
CA ALA A 88 -5.32 19.51 -4.16
C ALA A 88 -4.34 19.64 -5.32
N ALA A 89 -3.46 20.63 -5.31
CA ALA A 89 -2.38 20.86 -6.29
C ALA A 89 -1.44 19.65 -6.53
N PHE A 90 -1.74 18.49 -5.94
CA PHE A 90 -1.00 17.25 -5.92
C PHE A 90 -1.84 16.01 -6.31
N ALA A 91 -3.16 16.13 -6.51
CA ALA A 91 -4.03 15.02 -6.93
C ALA A 91 -4.23 15.08 -8.45
N VAL A 92 -3.34 14.40 -9.18
CA VAL A 92 -3.18 14.48 -10.65
C VAL A 92 -2.74 15.86 -11.11
N GLY A 93 -1.59 16.33 -10.61
CA GLY A 93 -0.77 17.21 -11.44
C GLY A 93 -0.56 16.48 -12.78
N GLY A 94 -0.86 17.13 -13.91
CA GLY A 94 -0.77 16.48 -15.21
C GLY A 94 0.56 15.74 -15.36
N THR A 95 0.52 14.47 -15.76
CA THR A 95 1.75 13.74 -16.02
C THR A 95 2.45 14.39 -17.20
N ALA A 96 3.55 15.08 -16.94
CA ALA A 96 4.35 15.67 -18.01
C ALA A 96 5.00 14.55 -18.82
N THR A 97 4.74 14.55 -20.12
CA THR A 97 5.47 13.72 -21.08
C THR A 97 6.48 14.58 -21.83
N MET A 98 7.57 13.97 -22.28
CA MET A 98 8.49 14.67 -23.16
C MET A 98 7.80 14.98 -24.50
N GLY A 99 7.83 16.24 -24.91
CA GLY A 99 7.33 16.66 -26.21
C GLY A 99 8.20 16.13 -27.36
N TYR A 100 7.57 15.77 -28.47
CA TYR A 100 8.26 15.50 -29.72
C TYR A 100 8.63 16.81 -30.42
N LYS A 101 9.85 16.90 -30.95
CA LYS A 101 10.38 18.14 -31.56
C LYS A 101 9.77 18.48 -32.93
N GLY A 102 8.89 17.64 -33.47
CA GLY A 102 8.35 17.76 -34.82
C GLY A 102 9.14 16.94 -35.84
N ILE A 103 8.64 16.90 -37.07
CA ILE A 103 9.19 16.14 -38.19
C ILE A 103 10.60 16.65 -38.47
N ALA A 104 11.58 15.76 -38.45
CA ALA A 104 12.97 16.08 -38.77
C ALA A 104 13.08 16.43 -40.26
N THR A 105 13.56 17.64 -40.56
CA THR A 105 13.84 18.09 -41.92
C THR A 105 15.29 18.58 -42.01
N ASN A 106 15.76 18.89 -43.23
CA ASN A 106 17.06 19.53 -43.44
C ASN A 106 17.06 21.02 -43.03
N TYR A 107 15.91 21.54 -42.59
CA TYR A 107 15.72 22.90 -42.08
C TYR A 107 15.07 22.84 -40.68
N LEU A 108 14.37 23.89 -40.25
CA LEU A 108 13.64 23.91 -38.99
C LEU A 108 12.62 22.75 -38.93
N PRO A 109 12.55 22.01 -37.81
CA PRO A 109 11.55 20.95 -37.64
C PRO A 109 10.15 21.56 -37.59
N SER A 110 9.17 20.86 -38.16
CA SER A 110 7.78 21.32 -38.26
C SER A 110 6.81 20.23 -37.81
N SER A 111 5.66 20.62 -37.26
CA SER A 111 4.55 19.70 -36.96
C SER A 111 3.63 19.44 -38.16
N THR A 112 3.88 20.08 -39.30
CA THR A 112 3.03 20.01 -40.50
C THR A 112 3.76 19.43 -41.70
N VAL A 113 3.04 18.61 -42.47
CA VAL A 113 3.51 18.07 -43.76
C VAL A 113 3.01 18.99 -44.89
N ARG A 114 3.93 19.50 -45.71
CA ARG A 114 3.60 20.31 -46.89
C ARG A 114 3.44 19.43 -48.13
N VAL A 115 2.57 19.85 -49.04
CA VAL A 115 2.43 19.24 -50.37
C VAL A 115 3.73 19.46 -51.16
N LEU A 116 4.21 18.40 -51.80
CA LEU A 116 5.40 18.44 -52.63
C LEU A 116 5.07 18.95 -54.03
N THR A 117 5.89 19.87 -54.54
CA THR A 117 5.85 20.27 -55.96
C THR A 117 6.41 19.18 -56.87
N VAL A 118 7.35 18.36 -56.36
CA VAL A 118 7.98 17.24 -57.08
C VAL A 118 7.79 15.95 -56.29
N THR A 119 7.08 14.98 -56.86
CA THR A 119 6.80 13.67 -56.26
C THR A 119 7.47 12.54 -57.03
N ALA A 120 8.81 12.54 -57.07
CA ALA A 120 9.57 11.42 -57.59
C ALA A 120 10.02 10.51 -56.43
N PRO A 121 9.93 9.16 -56.55
CA PRO A 121 10.40 8.23 -55.52
C PRO A 121 11.88 8.48 -55.18
N GLY A 122 12.18 8.71 -53.90
CA GLY A 122 13.54 9.00 -53.43
C GLY A 122 14.00 10.46 -53.55
N SER A 123 13.18 11.37 -54.08
CA SER A 123 13.52 12.81 -54.11
C SER A 123 13.61 13.41 -52.71
N LYS A 124 14.66 14.21 -52.47
CA LYS A 124 14.91 14.95 -51.23
C LYS A 124 14.57 16.44 -51.34
N GLU A 125 14.06 16.88 -52.49
CA GLU A 125 13.76 18.29 -52.76
C GLU A 125 12.55 18.77 -51.95
N ARG A 126 12.69 19.94 -51.32
CA ARG A 126 11.66 20.56 -50.47
C ARG A 126 11.71 22.07 -50.64
N LEU A 127 10.53 22.71 -50.73
CA LEU A 127 10.39 24.17 -50.72
C LEU A 127 10.08 24.63 -49.29
N PHE A 128 11.03 25.34 -48.67
CA PHE A 128 10.94 25.80 -47.28
C PHE A 128 10.47 27.26 -47.14
N GLN A 129 10.31 27.99 -48.25
CA GLN A 129 9.82 29.37 -48.28
C GLN A 129 8.36 29.49 -47.86
#